data_AF-A0A8S1V5X5-F1
#
_entry.id   AF-A0A8S1V5X5-F1
#
_cell.length_a   1.000
_cell.length_b   1.000
_cell.length_c   1.000
_cell.angle_alpha   90.00
_cell.angle_beta   90.00
_cell.angle_gamma   90.00
#
_symmetry.space_group_name_H-M   'P 1'
#
loop_
_entity.id
_entity.type
_entity.pdbx_description
1 polymer ?
#
loop_
_entity_poly.entity_id
_entity_poly.type
_entity_poly.pdbx_seq_one_letter_code
_entity_poly.pdbx_strand_id
1 'polypeptide(L)'
;MTTNISCLNFYKGKSLLVSGCTGFVAKVILEKILRVLEVKRVYVLVRAKKGQSVTERFNKEIINSQCFDRIRKQKGADFQNFIEQVVKPVDGDLIKPHLGLSKEVTQELIENVNIIINSAASVDFNSPIKVALEINYYGVQKVLELAKQCKHLENFIHVSTAYVNSDKFGFIEEKIYHPQKDVESFVSMLYRSSQNFDEKQQKLALDKFPNTYTFTKNLAEQMLAQLRPPNMQITIVRPTIVGCSFRDPIPGWIDNLVGGAAVIFFAGIGLVKIYKGKENLITDQVPVDFVSDMILVAGAYEANKNNFQIYHCGTSARNPAPWRLTKDTCFEYWNANPPSVKVSPCTIEINNNLCYYRYMNFKRKMGALALKTFADTFGNPTQKKNADRYLKVIDKADTINKTFKHFNRNEWVFSQENVLQLMNCLSRDEQGIFLLDVTEMEWRSYMMTFHYGLQKFILKENVQPPVDEEPTDLLRSWKSGNFTDLKWIVEKQKLPVENKNYTMNGLFNRQRAKL
;
A
#
# COMPACT_ATOMS: atom_id res chain seq x y z
N MET A 1 17.54 -28.49 5.23
CA MET A 1 18.45 -27.47 5.79
C MET A 1 17.87 -26.12 5.40
N THR A 2 17.38 -25.33 6.35
CA THR A 2 16.97 -23.95 6.06
C THR A 2 18.22 -23.13 5.78
N THR A 3 18.37 -22.63 4.55
CA THR A 3 19.44 -21.70 4.20
C THR A 3 19.15 -20.38 4.89
N ASN A 4 19.92 -20.05 5.92
CA ASN A 4 19.88 -18.72 6.53
C ASN A 4 20.38 -17.71 5.50
N ILE A 5 19.70 -16.58 5.38
CA ILE A 5 20.14 -15.43 4.59
C ILE A 5 20.58 -14.31 5.54
N SER A 6 21.61 -13.57 5.14
CA SER A 6 21.84 -12.24 5.68
C SER A 6 21.47 -11.20 4.64
N CYS A 7 20.36 -10.52 4.86
CA CYS A 7 19.87 -9.44 4.01
C CYS A 7 20.88 -8.27 3.97
N LEU A 8 21.49 -7.95 5.11
CA LEU A 8 22.49 -6.89 5.21
C LEU A 8 23.73 -7.19 4.36
N ASN A 9 24.29 -8.40 4.52
CA ASN A 9 25.48 -8.81 3.77
C ASN A 9 25.18 -8.96 2.29
N PHE A 10 23.97 -9.41 1.93
CA PHE A 10 23.56 -9.49 0.54
C PHE A 10 23.70 -8.13 -0.13
N TYR A 11 23.09 -7.06 0.40
CA TYR A 11 23.12 -5.76 -0.28
C TYR A 11 24.49 -5.04 -0.28
N LYS A 12 25.47 -5.56 0.46
CA LYS A 12 26.80 -4.95 0.58
C LYS A 12 27.48 -4.82 -0.78
N GLY A 13 27.84 -3.60 -1.15
CA GLY A 13 28.53 -3.30 -2.41
C GLY A 13 27.70 -3.46 -3.69
N LYS A 14 26.39 -3.74 -3.59
CA LYS A 14 25.49 -3.83 -4.76
C LYS A 14 25.01 -2.47 -5.22
N SER A 15 24.69 -2.35 -6.50
CA SER A 15 23.98 -1.18 -7.04
C SER A 15 22.52 -1.50 -7.35
N LEU A 16 21.63 -0.59 -6.99
CA LEU A 16 20.19 -0.76 -7.15
C LEU A 16 19.62 0.30 -8.09
N LEU A 17 18.63 -0.06 -8.91
CA LEU A 17 17.78 0.89 -9.62
C LEU A 17 16.38 0.86 -8.99
N VAL A 18 15.90 2.01 -8.49
CA VAL A 18 14.58 2.13 -7.87
C VAL A 18 13.72 3.10 -8.67
N SER A 19 12.56 2.61 -9.14
CA SER A 19 11.56 3.44 -9.79
C SER A 19 10.45 3.85 -8.81
N GLY A 20 9.86 5.03 -9.05
CA GLY A 20 8.68 5.46 -8.29
C GLY A 20 8.98 6.12 -6.94
N CYS A 21 10.22 6.52 -6.65
CA CYS A 21 10.62 7.16 -5.38
C CYS A 21 9.94 8.51 -5.07
N THR A 22 9.17 9.09 -5.99
CA THR A 22 8.28 10.22 -5.65
C THR A 22 6.99 9.76 -4.95
N GLY A 23 6.67 8.47 -5.00
CA GLY A 23 5.56 7.84 -4.30
C GLY A 23 5.94 7.29 -2.93
N PHE A 24 4.92 6.95 -2.15
CA PHE A 24 5.02 6.61 -0.73
C PHE A 24 5.87 5.38 -0.42
N VAL A 25 5.52 4.21 -0.95
CA VAL A 25 6.22 2.95 -0.66
C VAL A 25 7.71 3.04 -1.04
N ALA A 26 8.01 3.55 -2.23
CA ALA A 26 9.38 3.66 -2.72
C ALA A 26 10.25 4.66 -1.93
N LYS A 27 9.66 5.70 -1.31
CA LYS A 27 10.40 6.57 -0.37
C LYS A 27 10.84 5.82 0.87
N VAL A 28 9.97 4.98 1.45
CA VAL A 28 10.30 4.17 2.62
C VAL A 28 11.33 3.11 2.27
N ILE A 29 11.25 2.50 1.08
CA ILE A 29 12.30 1.61 0.57
C ILE A 29 13.65 2.35 0.50
N LEU A 30 13.67 3.55 -0.11
CA LEU A 30 14.90 4.34 -0.22
C LEU A 30 15.44 4.75 1.17
N GLU A 31 14.57 5.16 2.10
CA GLU A 31 14.96 5.46 3.48
C GLU A 31 15.58 4.24 4.16
N LYS A 32 14.94 3.08 4.06
CA LYS A 32 15.43 1.83 4.65
C LYS A 32 16.79 1.45 4.08
N ILE A 33 16.95 1.51 2.75
CA ILE A 33 18.24 1.27 2.08
C ILE A 33 19.32 2.19 2.65
N LEU A 34 19.06 3.50 2.70
CA LEU A 34 20.04 4.49 3.14
C LEU A 34 20.36 4.42 4.64
N ARG A 35 19.41 3.93 5.45
CA ARG A 35 19.58 3.86 6.90
C ARG A 35 20.30 2.60 7.36
N VAL A 36 20.03 1.45 6.74
CA VAL A 36 20.50 0.15 7.26
C VAL A 36 21.37 -0.66 6.30
N LEU A 37 21.43 -0.34 5.01
CA LEU A 37 22.19 -1.13 4.03
C LEU A 37 23.49 -0.44 3.57
N GLU A 38 24.54 -1.24 3.35
CA GLU A 38 25.84 -0.78 2.83
C GLU A 38 25.94 -0.95 1.30
N VAL A 39 25.07 -0.26 0.56
CA VAL A 39 25.02 -0.35 -0.92
C VAL A 39 26.12 0.49 -1.59
N LYS A 40 26.57 0.09 -2.78
CA LYS A 40 27.54 0.86 -3.58
C LYS A 40 26.90 2.11 -4.18
N ARG A 41 25.70 1.98 -4.75
CA ARG A 41 24.98 3.06 -5.43
C ARG A 41 23.49 2.76 -5.53
N VAL A 42 22.64 3.77 -5.35
CA VAL A 42 21.21 3.71 -5.64
C VAL A 42 20.88 4.69 -6.76
N TYR A 43 20.54 4.15 -7.93
CA TYR A 43 19.99 4.91 -9.04
C TYR A 43 18.50 5.13 -8.80
N VAL A 44 18.06 6.39 -8.77
CA VAL A 44 16.66 6.74 -8.54
C VAL A 44 16.07 7.35 -9.80
N LEU A 45 15.12 6.66 -10.40
CA LEU A 45 14.44 7.13 -11.62
C LEU A 45 13.49 8.28 -11.28
N VAL A 46 13.79 9.48 -11.76
CA VAL A 46 13.00 10.69 -11.53
C VAL A 46 12.70 11.35 -12.86
N ARG A 47 11.42 11.47 -13.19
CA ARG A 47 10.98 12.16 -14.43
C ARG A 47 11.30 13.65 -14.38
N ALA A 48 11.99 14.22 -15.36
CA ALA A 48 12.12 15.67 -15.46
C ALA A 48 10.75 16.37 -15.69
N LYS A 49 10.62 17.61 -15.20
CA LYS A 49 9.48 18.50 -15.50
C LYS A 49 10.00 19.74 -16.23
N LYS A 50 9.16 20.37 -17.07
CA LYS A 50 9.53 21.59 -17.80
C LYS A 50 9.99 22.67 -16.80
N GLY A 51 11.23 23.14 -16.96
CA GLY A 51 11.80 24.18 -16.11
C GLY A 51 12.32 23.73 -14.74
N GLN A 52 12.47 22.42 -14.49
CA GLN A 52 13.05 21.89 -13.24
C GLN A 52 14.05 20.78 -13.54
N SER A 53 15.27 20.87 -13.00
CA SER A 53 16.27 19.81 -13.16
C SER A 53 15.88 18.54 -12.38
N VAL A 54 16.44 17.40 -12.79
CA VAL A 54 16.20 16.12 -12.10
C VAL A 54 16.64 16.19 -10.63
N THR A 55 17.80 16.78 -10.38
CA THR A 55 18.36 16.96 -9.04
C THR A 55 17.48 17.86 -8.17
N GLU A 56 16.98 18.98 -8.71
CA GLU A 56 16.02 19.83 -7.99
C GLU A 56 14.74 19.08 -7.63
N ARG A 57 14.19 18.30 -8.57
CA ARG A 57 12.97 17.52 -8.32
C ARG A 57 13.22 16.42 -7.29
N PHE A 58 14.35 15.73 -7.39
CA PHE A 58 14.79 14.72 -6.43
C PHE A 58 14.89 15.32 -5.01
N ASN A 59 15.58 16.45 -4.86
CA ASN A 59 15.71 17.12 -3.57
C ASN A 59 14.35 17.56 -3.03
N LYS A 60 13.52 18.19 -3.86
CA LYS A 60 12.22 18.75 -3.44
C LYS A 60 11.17 17.69 -3.11
N GLU A 61 11.00 16.68 -3.96
CA GLU A 61 9.89 15.70 -3.85
C GLU A 61 10.28 14.44 -3.05
N ILE A 62 11.57 14.18 -2.84
CA ILE A 62 12.08 12.97 -2.19
C ILE A 62 12.88 13.33 -0.94
N ILE A 63 14.08 13.89 -1.09
CA ILE A 63 15.04 14.04 0.03
C ILE A 63 14.55 15.04 1.09
N ASN A 64 13.79 16.08 0.72
CA ASN A 64 13.20 17.03 1.67
C ASN A 64 11.97 16.49 2.40
N SER A 65 11.52 15.27 2.10
CA SER A 65 10.45 14.62 2.86
C SER A 65 10.88 14.35 4.30
N GLN A 66 9.93 14.47 5.24
CA GLN A 66 10.12 14.09 6.65
C GLN A 66 10.46 12.60 6.82
N CYS A 67 10.20 11.77 5.80
CA CYS A 67 10.68 10.40 5.72
C CYS A 67 12.17 10.27 6.04
N PHE A 68 12.98 11.24 5.60
CA PHE A 68 14.44 11.20 5.76
C PHE A 68 14.95 11.95 7.00
N ASP A 69 14.06 12.46 7.87
CA ASP A 69 14.46 13.28 9.03
C ASP A 69 15.34 12.52 10.02
N ARG A 70 15.12 11.21 10.19
CA ARG A 70 15.96 10.37 11.06
C ARG A 70 17.40 10.34 10.55
N ILE A 71 17.58 10.03 9.27
CA ILE A 71 18.91 9.99 8.62
C ILE A 71 19.55 11.38 8.62
N ARG A 72 18.75 12.42 8.32
CA ARG A 72 19.20 13.83 8.32
C ARG A 72 19.74 14.24 9.69
N LYS A 73 19.04 13.88 10.78
CA LYS A 73 19.48 14.14 12.15
C LYS A 73 20.75 13.35 12.50
N GLN A 74 20.82 12.08 12.11
CA GLN A 74 21.98 11.22 12.40
C GLN A 74 23.26 11.66 11.68
N LYS A 75 23.14 12.12 10.42
CA LYS A 75 24.28 12.56 9.60
C LYS A 75 24.65 14.04 9.79
N GLY A 76 23.72 14.86 10.29
CA GLY A 76 23.97 16.29 10.51
C GLY A 76 24.44 17.00 9.24
N ALA A 77 25.57 17.70 9.32
CA ALA A 77 26.15 18.44 8.20
C ALA A 77 26.56 17.56 7.01
N ASP A 78 26.89 16.29 7.26
CA ASP A 78 27.32 15.34 6.22
C ASP A 78 26.17 14.71 5.44
N PHE A 79 24.92 15.02 5.79
CA PHE A 79 23.75 14.41 5.16
C PHE A 79 23.77 14.58 3.63
N GLN A 80 24.04 15.78 3.13
CA GLN A 80 24.02 16.04 1.69
C GLN A 80 25.15 15.28 0.95
N ASN A 81 26.36 15.31 1.51
CA ASN A 81 27.50 14.57 0.97
C ASN A 81 27.22 13.06 0.94
N PHE A 82 26.63 12.52 2.00
CA PHE A 82 26.24 11.11 2.06
C PHE A 82 25.21 10.75 0.97
N ILE A 83 24.18 11.58 0.78
CA ILE A 83 23.17 11.36 -0.26
C ILE A 83 23.82 11.40 -1.66
N GLU A 84 24.71 12.36 -1.95
CA GLU A 84 25.36 12.48 -3.25
C GLU A 84 26.34 11.33 -3.54
N GLN A 85 26.99 10.81 -2.51
CA GLN A 85 27.86 9.64 -2.62
C GLN A 85 27.09 8.35 -2.92
N VAL A 86 25.93 8.15 -2.27
CA VAL A 86 25.19 6.89 -2.35
C VAL A 86 24.10 6.92 -3.41
N VAL A 87 23.42 8.05 -3.63
CA VAL A 87 22.26 8.16 -4.51
C VAL A 87 22.58 8.96 -5.76
N LYS A 88 22.22 8.42 -6.92
CA LYS A 88 22.29 9.12 -8.21
C LYS A 88 20.89 9.24 -8.80
N PRO A 89 20.27 10.43 -8.79
CA PRO A 89 19.02 10.64 -9.51
C PRO A 89 19.27 10.56 -11.02
N VAL A 90 18.43 9.84 -11.75
CA VAL A 90 18.52 9.65 -13.21
C VAL A 90 17.23 10.13 -13.88
N ASP A 91 17.35 10.89 -14.97
CA ASP A 91 16.18 11.34 -15.74
C ASP A 91 15.54 10.14 -16.42
N GLY A 92 14.34 9.77 -16.01
CA GLY A 92 13.61 8.76 -16.73
C GLY A 92 12.12 8.73 -16.44
N ASP A 93 11.40 8.21 -17.42
CA ASP A 93 9.95 8.17 -17.51
C ASP A 93 9.51 6.86 -18.17
N LEU A 94 8.75 6.05 -17.44
CA LEU A 94 8.21 4.78 -17.90
C LEU A 94 7.37 4.92 -19.18
N ILE A 95 6.80 6.08 -19.43
CA ILE A 95 5.95 6.32 -20.61
C ILE A 95 6.81 6.58 -21.86
N LYS A 96 8.03 7.09 -21.72
CA LYS A 96 8.90 7.38 -22.87
C LYS A 96 9.52 6.10 -23.46
N PRO A 97 9.89 6.09 -24.75
CA PRO A 97 10.73 5.04 -25.33
C PRO A 97 12.05 4.92 -24.57
N HIS A 98 12.56 3.70 -24.36
CA HIS A 98 13.79 3.44 -23.60
C HIS A 98 13.85 4.15 -22.23
N LEU A 99 12.68 4.28 -21.59
CA LEU A 99 12.50 5.00 -20.31
C LEU A 99 12.93 6.49 -20.37
N GLY A 100 13.15 7.07 -21.55
CA GLY A 100 13.67 8.43 -21.71
C GLY A 100 15.12 8.60 -21.26
N LEU A 101 15.86 7.52 -21.01
CA LEU A 101 17.24 7.54 -20.59
C LEU A 101 18.17 7.93 -21.74
N SER A 102 19.27 8.63 -21.44
CA SER A 102 20.35 8.83 -22.41
C SER A 102 21.09 7.51 -22.65
N LYS A 103 21.84 7.42 -23.76
CA LYS A 103 22.63 6.21 -24.07
C LYS A 103 23.69 5.95 -23.01
N GLU A 104 24.31 7.01 -22.50
CA GLU A 104 25.36 6.96 -21.49
C GLU A 104 24.81 6.42 -20.15
N VAL A 105 23.67 6.95 -19.70
CA VAL A 105 23.01 6.47 -18.47
C VAL A 105 22.51 5.04 -18.66
N THR A 106 21.97 4.70 -19.83
CA THR A 106 21.51 3.34 -20.14
C THR A 106 22.67 2.35 -20.03
N GLN A 107 23.82 2.65 -20.63
CA GLN A 107 25.00 1.79 -20.53
C GLN A 107 25.50 1.68 -19.09
N GLU A 108 25.55 2.80 -18.35
CA GLU A 108 25.96 2.79 -16.96
C GLU A 108 25.07 1.85 -16.10
N LEU A 109 23.75 1.88 -16.30
CA LEU A 109 22.81 1.00 -15.60
C LEU A 109 23.02 -0.47 -16.00
N ILE A 110 23.22 -0.74 -17.30
CA ILE A 110 23.49 -2.09 -17.82
C ILE A 110 24.75 -2.71 -17.19
N GLU A 111 25.80 -1.91 -17.00
CA GLU A 111 27.09 -2.37 -16.46
C GLU A 111 27.10 -2.50 -14.93
N ASN A 112 26.27 -1.76 -14.19
CA ASN A 112 26.45 -1.63 -12.74
C ASN A 112 25.29 -2.16 -11.88
N VAL A 113 24.08 -2.27 -12.41
CA VAL A 113 22.89 -2.59 -11.60
C VAL A 113 22.81 -4.09 -11.30
N ASN A 114 22.69 -4.42 -10.02
CA ASN A 114 22.47 -5.78 -9.52
C ASN A 114 20.99 -6.06 -9.23
N ILE A 115 20.25 -5.05 -8.76
CA ILE A 115 18.85 -5.22 -8.34
C ILE A 115 18.00 -4.09 -8.92
N ILE A 116 16.87 -4.45 -9.52
CA ILE A 116 15.88 -3.47 -9.98
C ILE A 116 14.64 -3.59 -9.08
N ILE A 117 14.24 -2.50 -8.45
CA ILE A 117 12.99 -2.38 -7.68
C ILE A 117 12.04 -1.48 -8.47
N ASN A 118 11.09 -2.11 -9.17
CA ASN A 118 10.08 -1.41 -9.94
C ASN A 118 8.81 -1.17 -9.11
N SER A 119 8.71 0.00 -8.49
CA SER A 119 7.56 0.44 -7.68
C SER A 119 6.72 1.54 -8.35
N ALA A 120 7.12 2.06 -9.52
CA ALA A 120 6.35 3.05 -10.25
C ALA A 120 5.05 2.46 -10.82
N ALA A 121 3.94 3.12 -10.53
CA ALA A 121 2.61 2.80 -11.07
C ALA A 121 1.69 4.02 -11.01
N SER A 122 0.66 4.05 -11.87
CA SER A 122 -0.51 4.91 -11.63
C SER A 122 -1.47 4.18 -10.70
N VAL A 123 -1.83 4.85 -9.60
CA VAL A 123 -2.78 4.38 -8.57
C VAL A 123 -4.14 5.05 -8.70
N ASP A 124 -4.45 5.61 -9.87
CA ASP A 124 -5.77 6.17 -10.16
C ASP A 124 -6.74 5.07 -10.59
N PHE A 125 -7.71 4.79 -9.71
CA PHE A 125 -8.71 3.74 -9.91
C PHE A 125 -9.68 4.04 -11.07
N ASN A 126 -9.84 5.31 -11.46
CA ASN A 126 -10.79 5.73 -12.50
C ASN A 126 -10.09 6.20 -13.78
N SER A 127 -8.78 5.94 -13.91
CA SER A 127 -8.03 6.31 -15.11
C SER A 127 -8.57 5.59 -16.35
N PRO A 128 -8.62 6.25 -17.52
CA PRO A 128 -8.91 5.57 -18.78
C PRO A 128 -7.97 4.39 -19.00
N ILE A 129 -8.50 3.26 -19.49
CA ILE A 129 -7.74 2.01 -19.67
C ILE A 129 -6.45 2.24 -20.45
N LYS A 130 -6.51 3.00 -21.55
CA LYS A 130 -5.33 3.33 -22.35
C LYS A 130 -4.22 3.97 -21.53
N VAL A 131 -4.54 5.02 -20.77
CA VAL A 131 -3.59 5.76 -19.92
C VAL A 131 -3.01 4.86 -18.83
N ALA A 132 -3.84 4.03 -18.21
CA ALA A 132 -3.38 3.08 -17.21
C ALA A 132 -2.44 2.02 -17.79
N LEU A 133 -2.71 1.52 -19.01
CA LEU A 133 -1.83 0.56 -19.70
C LEU A 133 -0.46 1.16 -20.05
N GLU A 134 -0.37 2.43 -20.45
CA GLU A 134 0.91 3.09 -20.78
C GLU A 134 1.93 3.01 -19.64
N ILE A 135 1.47 3.18 -18.40
CA ILE A 135 2.32 3.19 -17.21
C ILE A 135 2.39 1.82 -16.52
N ASN A 136 1.25 1.18 -16.25
CA ASN A 136 1.21 -0.03 -15.43
C ASN A 136 1.56 -1.30 -16.22
N TYR A 137 1.42 -1.29 -17.55
CA TYR A 137 1.77 -2.42 -18.41
C TYR A 137 3.01 -2.11 -19.25
N TYR A 138 2.92 -1.19 -20.20
CA TYR A 138 4.01 -0.88 -21.13
C TYR A 138 5.21 -0.25 -20.42
N GLY A 139 4.96 0.55 -19.37
CA GLY A 139 6.02 1.07 -18.51
C GLY A 139 6.81 -0.05 -17.86
N VAL A 140 6.12 -1.04 -17.29
CA VAL A 140 6.75 -2.23 -16.68
C VAL A 140 7.51 -3.06 -17.73
N GLN A 141 6.93 -3.23 -18.93
CA GLN A 141 7.60 -3.90 -20.04
C GLN A 141 8.95 -3.27 -20.37
N LYS A 142 9.02 -1.94 -20.46
CA LYS A 142 10.28 -1.23 -20.77
C LYS A 142 11.32 -1.37 -19.66
N VAL A 143 10.91 -1.40 -18.39
CA VAL A 143 11.85 -1.66 -17.28
C VAL A 143 12.35 -3.10 -17.35
N LEU A 144 11.49 -4.06 -17.70
CA LEU A 144 11.90 -5.44 -17.96
C LEU A 144 12.90 -5.53 -19.13
N GLU A 145 12.69 -4.79 -20.22
CA GLU A 145 13.63 -4.77 -21.35
C GLU A 145 14.99 -4.17 -20.99
N LEU A 146 15.05 -3.16 -20.10
CA LEU A 146 16.32 -2.71 -19.52
C LEU A 146 16.95 -3.81 -18.65
N ALA A 147 16.15 -4.45 -17.81
CA ALA A 147 16.59 -5.50 -16.90
C ALA A 147 17.23 -6.69 -17.63
N LYS A 148 16.65 -7.11 -18.76
CA LYS A 148 17.19 -8.16 -19.63
C LYS A 148 18.59 -7.85 -20.16
N GLN A 149 18.96 -6.58 -20.25
CA GLN A 149 20.26 -6.14 -20.75
C GLN A 149 21.31 -6.01 -19.64
N CYS A 150 20.91 -5.87 -18.38
CA CYS A 150 21.84 -5.71 -17.25
C CYS A 150 22.72 -6.95 -17.04
N LYS A 151 24.04 -6.76 -17.07
CA LYS A 151 25.03 -7.87 -17.05
C LYS A 151 25.12 -8.61 -15.72
N HIS A 152 24.78 -7.93 -14.64
CA HIS A 152 24.94 -8.43 -13.27
C HIS A 152 23.61 -8.46 -12.52
N LEU A 153 22.48 -8.50 -13.24
CA LEU A 153 21.17 -8.51 -12.60
C LEU A 153 20.94 -9.83 -11.86
N GLU A 154 20.68 -9.72 -10.57
CA GLU A 154 20.44 -10.84 -9.68
C GLU A 154 18.97 -10.98 -9.32
N ASN A 155 18.20 -9.88 -9.36
CA ASN A 155 16.77 -9.89 -9.12
C ASN A 155 16.06 -8.68 -9.75
N PHE A 156 14.95 -8.93 -10.44
CA PHE A 156 13.98 -7.93 -10.82
C PHE A 156 12.76 -8.01 -9.90
N ILE A 157 12.59 -7.00 -9.05
CA ILE A 157 11.53 -6.94 -8.05
C ILE A 157 10.43 -6.01 -8.55
N HIS A 158 9.21 -6.50 -8.63
CA HIS A 158 8.05 -5.69 -9.02
C HIS A 158 7.05 -5.57 -7.87
N VAL A 159 6.73 -4.33 -7.50
CA VAL A 159 5.69 -4.04 -6.52
C VAL A 159 4.35 -4.05 -7.22
N SER A 160 3.53 -5.05 -6.90
CA SER A 160 2.18 -5.23 -7.42
C SER A 160 1.13 -4.86 -6.37
N THR A 161 0.01 -5.58 -6.31
CA THR A 161 -1.01 -5.45 -5.27
C THR A 161 -1.68 -6.79 -5.05
N ALA A 162 -2.09 -7.10 -3.82
CA ALA A 162 -2.85 -8.31 -3.52
C ALA A 162 -4.19 -8.36 -4.30
N TYR A 163 -4.71 -7.19 -4.68
CA TYR A 163 -5.98 -7.02 -5.40
C TYR A 163 -5.89 -7.25 -6.91
N VAL A 164 -4.77 -7.72 -7.45
CA VAL A 164 -4.71 -8.26 -8.84
C VAL A 164 -5.64 -9.46 -9.03
N ASN A 165 -6.10 -10.08 -7.94
CA ASN A 165 -7.09 -11.17 -7.94
C ASN A 165 -8.43 -10.72 -7.32
N SER A 166 -8.79 -9.45 -7.47
CA SER A 166 -10.03 -8.89 -6.91
C SER A 166 -11.32 -9.39 -7.59
N ASP A 167 -11.20 -10.16 -8.67
CA ASP A 167 -12.26 -10.96 -9.29
C ASP A 167 -12.51 -12.31 -8.57
N LYS A 168 -11.61 -12.70 -7.66
CA LYS A 168 -11.72 -13.88 -6.80
C LYS A 168 -12.21 -13.50 -5.41
N PHE A 169 -12.55 -14.48 -4.57
CA PHE A 169 -13.02 -14.29 -3.20
C PHE A 169 -12.53 -15.42 -2.29
N GLY A 170 -12.47 -15.16 -0.98
CA GLY A 170 -12.04 -16.16 0.00
C GLY A 170 -10.52 -16.26 0.10
N PHE A 171 -10.00 -17.48 0.17
CA PHE A 171 -8.56 -17.73 0.31
C PHE A 171 -7.83 -17.60 -1.03
N ILE A 172 -6.79 -16.78 -1.08
CA ILE A 172 -6.03 -16.45 -2.30
C ILE A 172 -4.58 -16.87 -2.14
N GLU A 173 -4.15 -17.85 -2.91
CA GLU A 173 -2.76 -18.34 -2.94
C GLU A 173 -1.79 -17.41 -3.71
N GLU A 174 -0.50 -17.54 -3.41
CA GLU A 174 0.62 -16.79 -4.02
C GLU A 174 0.98 -17.31 -5.43
N LYS A 175 0.02 -17.25 -6.37
CA LYS A 175 0.21 -17.67 -7.77
C LYS A 175 -0.40 -16.70 -8.78
N ILE A 176 -0.11 -16.92 -10.06
CA ILE A 176 -0.82 -16.28 -11.18
C ILE A 176 -2.06 -17.12 -11.50
N TYR A 177 -3.23 -16.50 -11.48
CA TYR A 177 -4.49 -17.13 -11.83
C TYR A 177 -4.83 -16.88 -13.29
N HIS A 178 -5.26 -17.93 -14.00
CA HIS A 178 -5.77 -17.88 -15.37
C HIS A 178 -4.91 -17.02 -16.31
N PRO A 179 -3.64 -17.40 -16.56
CA PRO A 179 -2.81 -16.65 -17.49
C PRO A 179 -3.46 -16.64 -18.88
N GLN A 180 -3.64 -15.45 -19.44
CA GLN A 180 -4.03 -15.26 -20.84
C GLN A 180 -2.99 -15.97 -21.70
N LYS A 181 -3.43 -16.74 -22.71
CA LYS A 181 -2.48 -17.49 -23.56
C LYS A 181 -1.47 -16.57 -24.26
N ASP A 182 -1.93 -15.42 -24.71
CA ASP A 182 -1.13 -14.36 -25.33
C ASP A 182 -1.58 -13.01 -24.77
N VAL A 183 -0.92 -12.58 -23.69
CA VAL A 183 -1.26 -11.31 -23.03
C VAL A 183 -0.88 -10.12 -23.89
N GLU A 184 0.16 -10.23 -24.72
CA GLU A 184 0.65 -9.12 -25.53
C GLU A 184 -0.31 -8.77 -26.67
N SER A 185 -0.83 -9.78 -27.37
CA SER A 185 -1.84 -9.59 -28.40
C SER A 185 -3.15 -9.04 -27.82
N PHE A 186 -3.60 -9.61 -26.68
CA PHE A 186 -4.79 -9.12 -25.98
C PHE A 186 -4.66 -7.64 -25.60
N VAL A 187 -3.55 -7.27 -24.96
CA VAL A 187 -3.31 -5.88 -24.52
C VAL A 187 -3.15 -4.95 -25.71
N SER A 188 -2.48 -5.38 -26.79
CA SER A 188 -2.34 -4.57 -27.99
C SER A 188 -3.68 -4.27 -28.67
N MET A 189 -4.57 -5.25 -28.74
CA MET A 189 -5.94 -5.06 -29.24
C MET A 189 -6.74 -4.12 -28.32
N LEU A 190 -6.65 -4.31 -27.01
CA LEU A 190 -7.34 -3.48 -26.02
C LEU A 190 -6.82 -2.02 -26.06
N TYR A 191 -5.51 -1.83 -26.19
CA TYR A 191 -4.89 -0.52 -26.27
C TYR A 191 -5.35 0.27 -27.51
N ARG A 192 -5.43 -0.40 -28.67
CA ARG A 192 -5.92 0.22 -29.92
C ARG A 192 -7.41 0.58 -29.85
N SER A 193 -8.23 -0.30 -29.27
CA SER A 193 -9.68 -0.08 -29.18
C SER A 193 -10.07 0.95 -28.10
N SER A 194 -9.30 1.05 -27.01
CA SER A 194 -9.65 1.88 -25.84
C SER A 194 -9.46 3.39 -25.99
N GLN A 195 -8.99 3.88 -27.15
CA GLN A 195 -8.75 5.31 -27.40
C GLN A 195 -9.95 6.21 -27.09
N ASN A 196 -11.15 5.76 -27.43
CA ASN A 196 -12.40 6.53 -27.34
C ASN A 196 -13.48 5.81 -26.52
N PHE A 197 -13.09 4.96 -25.57
CA PHE A 197 -14.09 4.28 -24.75
C PHE A 197 -14.87 5.28 -23.89
N ASP A 198 -16.20 5.21 -23.99
CA ASP A 198 -17.08 5.82 -23.00
C ASP A 198 -17.04 5.05 -21.66
N GLU A 199 -17.72 5.56 -20.63
CA GLU A 199 -17.75 4.93 -19.30
C GLU A 199 -18.31 3.49 -19.34
N LYS A 200 -19.27 3.21 -20.23
CA LYS A 200 -19.91 1.89 -20.33
C LYS A 200 -18.96 0.88 -20.99
N GLN A 201 -18.27 1.30 -22.04
CA GLN A 201 -17.27 0.51 -22.76
C GLN A 201 -16.06 0.23 -21.87
N GLN A 202 -15.56 1.22 -21.11
CA GLN A 202 -14.51 0.98 -20.12
C GLN A 202 -14.93 -0.08 -19.11
N LYS A 203 -16.13 0.07 -18.53
CA LYS A 203 -16.64 -0.89 -17.55
C LYS A 203 -16.79 -2.30 -18.12
N LEU A 204 -17.24 -2.43 -19.36
CA LEU A 204 -17.34 -3.72 -20.05
C LEU A 204 -15.97 -4.36 -20.27
N ALA A 205 -14.96 -3.56 -20.65
CA ALA A 205 -13.60 -4.04 -20.89
C ALA A 205 -12.87 -4.49 -19.62
N LEU A 206 -13.25 -3.96 -18.44
CA LEU A 206 -12.73 -4.42 -17.15
C LEU A 206 -13.31 -5.80 -16.75
N ASP A 207 -14.36 -6.29 -17.42
CA ASP A 207 -15.04 -7.54 -17.10
C ASP A 207 -15.40 -7.66 -15.61
N LYS A 208 -14.69 -8.53 -14.88
CA LYS A 208 -14.90 -8.80 -13.44
C LYS A 208 -14.09 -7.89 -12.52
N PHE A 209 -13.14 -7.14 -13.06
CA PHE A 209 -12.27 -6.29 -12.25
C PHE A 209 -13.03 -5.03 -11.78
N PRO A 210 -12.88 -4.66 -10.50
CA PRO A 210 -13.62 -3.53 -9.93
C PRO A 210 -13.12 -2.17 -10.42
N ASN A 211 -11.88 -2.09 -10.89
CA ASN A 211 -11.27 -0.85 -11.37
C ASN A 211 -10.09 -1.10 -12.32
N THR A 212 -9.68 -0.03 -13.02
CA THR A 212 -8.59 -0.06 -14.00
C THR A 212 -7.23 -0.42 -13.38
N TYR A 213 -6.99 0.00 -12.14
CA TYR A 213 -5.72 -0.27 -11.46
C TYR A 213 -5.50 -1.76 -11.24
N THR A 214 -6.45 -2.47 -10.61
CA THR A 214 -6.34 -3.91 -10.35
C THR A 214 -6.21 -4.71 -11.64
N PHE A 215 -6.93 -4.29 -12.68
CA PHE A 215 -6.91 -4.93 -13.99
C PHE A 215 -5.55 -4.78 -14.68
N THR A 216 -5.02 -3.56 -14.77
CA THR A 216 -3.73 -3.31 -15.44
C THR A 216 -2.55 -3.91 -14.69
N LYS A 217 -2.60 -3.95 -13.35
CA LYS A 217 -1.59 -4.63 -12.52
C LYS A 217 -1.63 -6.15 -12.71
N ASN A 218 -2.82 -6.74 -12.84
CA ASN A 218 -2.96 -8.16 -13.17
C ASN A 218 -2.32 -8.48 -14.54
N LEU A 219 -2.62 -7.68 -15.57
CA LEU A 219 -2.04 -7.85 -16.91
C LEU A 219 -0.51 -7.71 -16.89
N ALA A 220 0.03 -6.78 -16.09
CA ALA A 220 1.47 -6.61 -15.95
C ALA A 220 2.17 -7.84 -15.34
N GLU A 221 1.58 -8.49 -14.35
CA GLU A 221 2.13 -9.72 -13.78
C GLU A 221 2.14 -10.88 -14.78
N GLN A 222 1.06 -11.01 -15.58
CA GLN A 222 1.00 -12.01 -16.64
C GLN A 222 2.07 -11.77 -17.71
N MET A 223 2.26 -10.51 -18.10
CA MET A 223 3.32 -10.12 -19.03
C MET A 223 4.71 -10.42 -18.46
N LEU A 224 4.97 -10.09 -17.19
CA LEU A 224 6.24 -10.44 -16.55
C LEU A 224 6.48 -11.95 -16.58
N ALA A 225 5.47 -12.77 -16.30
CA ALA A 225 5.60 -14.22 -16.34
C ALA A 225 5.85 -14.78 -17.74
N GLN A 226 5.24 -14.20 -18.78
CA GLN A 226 5.39 -14.64 -20.17
C GLN A 226 6.69 -14.17 -20.81
N LEU A 227 7.13 -12.93 -20.54
CA LEU A 227 8.31 -12.32 -21.15
C LEU A 227 9.61 -12.54 -20.37
N ARG A 228 9.55 -13.24 -19.23
CA ARG A 228 10.72 -13.55 -18.40
C ARG A 228 11.65 -14.54 -19.12
N PRO A 229 12.95 -14.22 -19.27
CA PRO A 229 13.97 -15.20 -19.67
C PRO A 229 14.09 -16.34 -18.66
N PRO A 230 14.31 -17.60 -19.08
CA PRO A 230 14.41 -18.74 -18.16
C PRO A 230 15.44 -18.58 -17.02
N ASN A 231 16.53 -17.86 -17.27
CA ASN A 231 17.64 -17.61 -16.35
C ASN A 231 17.54 -16.25 -15.63
N MET A 232 16.34 -15.67 -15.52
CA MET A 232 16.14 -14.39 -14.85
C MET A 232 15.24 -14.55 -13.63
N GLN A 233 15.71 -14.07 -12.47
CA GLN A 233 14.88 -13.99 -11.27
C GLN A 233 13.88 -12.82 -11.38
N ILE A 234 12.60 -13.10 -11.15
CA ILE A 234 11.57 -12.08 -10.91
C ILE A 234 10.89 -12.34 -9.57
N THR A 235 10.82 -11.30 -8.74
CA THR A 235 10.12 -11.33 -7.45
C THR A 235 8.97 -10.34 -7.46
N ILE A 236 7.74 -10.83 -7.30
CA ILE A 236 6.54 -10.00 -7.18
C ILE A 236 6.18 -9.85 -5.71
N VAL A 237 6.07 -8.63 -5.21
CA VAL A 237 5.50 -8.36 -3.88
C VAL A 237 4.15 -7.70 -4.05
N ARG A 238 3.12 -8.30 -3.48
CA ARG A 238 1.71 -7.90 -3.57
C ARG A 238 1.23 -7.34 -2.22
N PRO A 239 1.43 -6.04 -1.94
CA PRO A 239 0.86 -5.39 -0.78
C PRO A 239 -0.67 -5.31 -0.84
N THR A 240 -1.31 -5.39 0.34
CA THR A 240 -2.74 -5.11 0.54
C THR A 240 -2.96 -3.60 0.70
N ILE A 241 -3.90 -3.14 1.52
CA ILE A 241 -4.13 -1.70 1.73
C ILE A 241 -2.96 -1.13 2.53
N VAL A 242 -2.04 -0.45 1.86
CA VAL A 242 -0.89 0.17 2.52
C VAL A 242 -1.35 1.33 3.40
N GLY A 243 -1.12 1.22 4.71
CA GLY A 243 -1.37 2.26 5.70
C GLY A 243 -0.13 3.08 6.03
N CYS A 244 -0.22 3.90 7.08
CA CYS A 244 0.95 4.63 7.59
C CYS A 244 2.03 3.67 8.10
N SER A 245 3.23 4.19 8.35
CA SER A 245 4.27 3.40 9.00
C SER A 245 3.88 2.98 10.42
N PHE A 246 4.25 1.76 10.77
CA PHE A 246 4.15 1.25 12.13
C PHE A 246 5.29 1.78 13.00
N ARG A 247 6.53 1.63 12.52
CA ARG A 247 7.77 1.98 13.21
C ARG A 247 8.68 2.87 12.38
N ASP A 248 9.00 2.46 11.16
CA ASP A 248 9.98 3.11 10.29
C ASP A 248 9.29 3.84 9.12
N PRO A 249 9.76 5.03 8.69
CA PRO A 249 10.90 5.78 9.22
C PRO A 249 10.59 6.52 10.52
N ILE A 250 9.32 6.83 10.75
CA ILE A 250 8.76 7.50 11.93
C ILE A 250 7.36 6.91 12.11
N PRO A 251 6.89 6.55 13.31
CA PRO A 251 5.53 6.04 13.51
C PRO A 251 4.45 6.99 12.98
N GLY A 252 3.46 6.46 12.27
CA GLY A 252 2.35 7.21 11.69
C GLY A 252 2.68 8.01 10.43
N TRP A 253 3.91 7.94 9.91
CA TRP A 253 4.30 8.66 8.70
C TRP A 253 3.47 8.21 7.48
N ILE A 254 2.88 9.19 6.81
CA ILE A 254 2.10 9.04 5.58
C ILE A 254 2.15 10.35 4.79
N ASP A 255 2.34 10.28 3.47
CA ASP A 255 2.50 11.47 2.64
C ASP A 255 1.47 11.61 1.50
N ASN A 256 0.50 10.71 1.44
CA ASN A 256 -0.57 10.75 0.44
C ASN A 256 -1.93 10.33 1.00
N LEU A 257 -2.98 10.71 0.27
CA LEU A 257 -4.36 10.28 0.49
C LEU A 257 -4.84 9.41 -0.68
N VAL A 258 -4.26 8.22 -0.82
CA VAL A 258 -4.67 7.23 -1.82
C VAL A 258 -5.28 6.01 -1.14
N GLY A 259 -6.27 5.38 -1.78
CA GLY A 259 -6.84 4.11 -1.29
C GLY A 259 -7.50 4.23 0.09
N GLY A 260 -7.12 3.32 1.00
CA GLY A 260 -7.69 3.24 2.35
C GLY A 260 -7.46 4.49 3.20
N ALA A 261 -6.32 5.17 3.05
CA ALA A 261 -6.04 6.42 3.75
C ALA A 261 -7.08 7.51 3.43
N ALA A 262 -7.51 7.61 2.18
CA ALA A 262 -8.56 8.55 1.78
C ALA A 262 -9.91 8.19 2.40
N VAL A 263 -10.26 6.90 2.47
CA VAL A 263 -11.47 6.41 3.12
C VAL A 263 -11.48 6.83 4.58
N ILE A 264 -10.41 6.52 5.32
CA ILE A 264 -10.31 6.84 6.75
C ILE A 264 -10.35 8.35 6.98
N PHE A 265 -9.56 9.12 6.21
CA PHE A 265 -9.47 10.57 6.34
C PHE A 265 -10.81 11.27 6.10
N PHE A 266 -11.52 10.93 5.01
CA PHE A 266 -12.79 11.58 4.70
C PHE A 266 -13.91 11.18 5.67
N ALA A 267 -13.80 10.02 6.30
CA ALA A 267 -14.66 9.63 7.40
C ALA A 267 -14.37 10.50 8.64
N GLY A 268 -13.09 10.63 9.00
CA GLY A 268 -12.62 11.37 10.18
C GLY A 268 -12.98 12.86 10.19
N ILE A 269 -12.84 13.55 9.05
CA ILE A 269 -13.25 14.97 8.95
C ILE A 269 -14.78 15.16 8.90
N GLY A 270 -15.56 14.08 8.95
CA GLY A 270 -17.02 14.08 8.88
C GLY A 270 -17.58 14.38 7.49
N LEU A 271 -16.81 14.15 6.42
CA LEU A 271 -17.26 14.31 5.04
C LEU A 271 -18.12 13.12 4.60
N VAL A 272 -17.63 11.91 4.83
CA VAL A 272 -18.35 10.67 4.51
C VAL A 272 -18.91 10.08 5.79
N LYS A 273 -20.23 10.15 5.94
CA LYS A 273 -20.93 9.62 7.12
C LYS A 273 -21.30 8.15 7.00
N ILE A 274 -21.52 7.66 5.77
CA ILE A 274 -22.00 6.30 5.54
C ILE A 274 -21.16 5.65 4.46
N TYR A 275 -20.52 4.54 4.77
CA TYR A 275 -19.85 3.67 3.82
C TYR A 275 -20.71 2.47 3.46
N LYS A 276 -20.79 2.16 2.16
CA LYS A 276 -21.41 0.92 1.68
C LYS A 276 -20.50 -0.27 1.95
N GLY A 277 -20.77 -1.02 3.02
CA GLY A 277 -19.95 -2.17 3.37
C GLY A 277 -20.54 -3.02 4.49
N LYS A 278 -19.73 -3.96 4.96
CA LYS A 278 -20.02 -4.79 6.13
C LYS A 278 -18.89 -4.59 7.15
N GLU A 279 -19.22 -4.12 8.34
CA GLU A 279 -18.22 -3.78 9.35
C GLU A 279 -17.45 -4.99 9.92
N ASN A 280 -18.01 -6.20 9.84
CA ASN A 280 -17.38 -7.41 10.35
C ASN A 280 -16.43 -8.09 9.34
N LEU A 281 -16.28 -7.55 8.13
CA LEU A 281 -15.32 -8.09 7.16
C LEU A 281 -13.91 -7.62 7.46
N ILE A 282 -12.94 -8.45 7.10
CA ILE A 282 -11.51 -8.13 7.25
C ILE A 282 -11.14 -6.90 6.43
N THR A 283 -10.53 -5.93 7.10
CA THR A 283 -9.85 -4.80 6.48
C THR A 283 -8.38 -5.15 6.37
N ASP A 284 -7.99 -5.81 5.28
CA ASP A 284 -6.59 -6.20 5.10
C ASP A 284 -5.72 -4.97 4.81
N GLN A 285 -5.19 -4.38 5.87
CA GLN A 285 -4.24 -3.28 5.84
C GLN A 285 -2.86 -3.78 6.24
N VAL A 286 -1.83 -3.17 5.68
CA VAL A 286 -0.44 -3.45 6.03
C VAL A 286 0.34 -2.15 6.17
N PRO A 287 1.14 -1.94 7.21
CA PRO A 287 1.96 -0.75 7.33
C PRO A 287 3.03 -0.68 6.23
N VAL A 288 3.39 0.52 5.79
CA VAL A 288 4.32 0.72 4.67
C VAL A 288 5.73 0.17 4.93
N ASP A 289 6.17 0.13 6.18
CA ASP A 289 7.47 -0.41 6.58
C ASP A 289 7.54 -1.94 6.53
N PHE A 290 6.44 -2.65 6.81
CA PHE A 290 6.36 -4.09 6.53
C PHE A 290 6.47 -4.35 5.01
N VAL A 291 5.88 -3.49 4.19
CA VAL A 291 5.98 -3.60 2.72
C VAL A 291 7.42 -3.35 2.26
N SER A 292 8.08 -2.30 2.73
CA SER A 292 9.48 -2.02 2.35
C SER A 292 10.43 -3.12 2.80
N ASP A 293 10.26 -3.63 4.02
CA ASP A 293 11.12 -4.65 4.59
C ASP A 293 10.92 -5.99 3.87
N MET A 294 9.68 -6.36 3.56
CA MET A 294 9.40 -7.53 2.74
C MET A 294 10.00 -7.44 1.33
N ILE A 295 9.97 -6.27 0.68
CA ILE A 295 10.57 -6.07 -0.64
C ILE A 295 12.08 -6.31 -0.60
N LEU A 296 12.77 -5.81 0.42
CA LEU A 296 14.21 -5.97 0.57
C LEU A 296 14.59 -7.42 0.94
N VAL A 297 13.89 -8.01 1.91
CA VAL A 297 14.18 -9.38 2.36
C VAL A 297 13.84 -10.40 1.28
N ALA A 298 12.67 -10.31 0.64
CA ALA A 298 12.32 -11.18 -0.48
C ALA A 298 13.30 -10.98 -1.66
N GLY A 299 13.68 -9.73 -1.92
CA GLY A 299 14.67 -9.38 -2.94
C GLY A 299 16.02 -10.08 -2.74
N ALA A 300 16.52 -10.05 -1.50
CA ALA A 300 17.75 -10.73 -1.13
C ALA A 300 17.60 -12.26 -1.16
N TYR A 301 16.50 -12.78 -0.62
CA TYR A 301 16.27 -14.23 -0.53
C TYR A 301 16.10 -14.90 -1.88
N GLU A 302 15.44 -14.24 -2.83
CA GLU A 302 15.17 -14.81 -4.14
C GLU A 302 16.30 -14.62 -5.16
N ALA A 303 17.29 -13.78 -4.86
CA ALA A 303 18.34 -13.43 -5.81
C ALA A 303 19.06 -14.65 -6.41
N ASN A 304 19.25 -14.64 -7.74
CA ASN A 304 19.92 -15.69 -8.53
C ASN A 304 19.28 -17.09 -8.48
N LYS A 305 18.07 -17.24 -7.93
CA LYS A 305 17.35 -18.53 -7.95
C LYS A 305 16.71 -18.84 -9.31
N ASN A 306 16.65 -17.86 -10.22
CA ASN A 306 16.08 -17.97 -11.57
C ASN A 306 14.60 -18.43 -11.59
N ASN A 307 13.86 -18.04 -10.56
CA ASN A 307 12.46 -18.34 -10.35
C ASN A 307 11.56 -17.12 -10.63
N PHE A 308 10.26 -17.38 -10.67
CA PHE A 308 9.22 -16.35 -10.63
C PHE A 308 8.48 -16.50 -9.30
N GLN A 309 8.86 -15.69 -8.30
CA GLN A 309 8.33 -15.82 -6.94
C GLN A 309 7.32 -14.72 -6.63
N ILE A 310 6.27 -15.07 -5.90
CA ILE A 310 5.21 -14.14 -5.50
C ILE A 310 5.08 -14.13 -3.98
N TYR A 311 5.00 -12.94 -3.40
CA TYR A 311 4.79 -12.72 -1.97
C TYR A 311 3.53 -11.88 -1.74
N HIS A 312 2.62 -12.30 -0.87
CA HIS A 312 1.54 -11.45 -0.37
C HIS A 312 1.99 -10.72 0.90
N CYS A 313 1.99 -9.38 0.85
CA CYS A 313 2.28 -8.54 1.99
C CYS A 313 0.96 -8.00 2.56
N GLY A 314 0.42 -8.68 3.56
CA GLY A 314 -0.89 -8.39 4.14
C GLY A 314 -1.03 -8.92 5.56
N THR A 315 -2.21 -8.77 6.13
CA THR A 315 -2.49 -9.16 7.52
C THR A 315 -3.64 -10.16 7.65
N SER A 316 -4.46 -10.35 6.63
CA SER A 316 -5.70 -11.15 6.70
C SER A 316 -5.53 -12.60 7.19
N ALA A 317 -4.43 -13.27 6.84
CA ALA A 317 -4.23 -14.67 7.24
C ALA A 317 -3.67 -14.84 8.64
N ARG A 318 -2.88 -13.89 9.15
CA ARG A 318 -2.11 -14.03 10.40
C ARG A 318 -2.51 -13.07 11.51
N ASN A 319 -2.95 -11.87 11.19
CA ASN A 319 -3.39 -10.87 12.16
C ASN A 319 -4.61 -10.09 11.61
N PRO A 320 -5.77 -10.75 11.39
CA PRO A 320 -6.93 -10.09 10.77
C PRO A 320 -7.58 -9.04 11.68
N ALA A 321 -7.96 -7.89 11.11
CA ALA A 321 -8.79 -6.89 11.79
C ALA A 321 -10.06 -6.56 11.00
N PRO A 322 -11.22 -6.40 11.66
CA PRO A 322 -12.47 -6.04 10.99
C PRO A 322 -12.57 -4.53 10.74
N TRP A 323 -13.40 -4.13 9.76
CA TRP A 323 -13.71 -2.73 9.48
C TRP A 323 -14.30 -1.99 10.68
N ARG A 324 -14.97 -2.70 11.59
CA ARG A 324 -15.50 -2.17 12.84
C ARG A 324 -14.42 -1.51 13.70
N LEU A 325 -13.23 -2.11 13.80
CA LEU A 325 -12.13 -1.54 14.58
C LEU A 325 -11.65 -0.20 13.98
N THR A 326 -11.51 -0.14 12.67
CA THR A 326 -11.19 1.11 11.94
C THR A 326 -12.27 2.16 12.15
N LYS A 327 -13.55 1.78 12.12
CA LYS A 327 -14.68 2.68 12.36
C LYS A 327 -14.65 3.25 13.79
N ASP A 328 -14.50 2.39 14.79
CA ASP A 328 -14.58 2.76 16.21
C ASP A 328 -13.40 3.66 16.60
N THR A 329 -12.17 3.32 16.20
CA THR A 329 -10.98 4.18 16.42
C THR A 329 -11.06 5.51 15.67
N CYS A 330 -11.66 5.53 14.47
CA CYS A 330 -11.85 6.76 13.71
C CYS A 330 -12.88 7.69 14.38
N PHE A 331 -13.98 7.13 14.90
CA PHE A 331 -14.94 7.88 15.69
C PHE A 331 -14.29 8.50 16.93
N GLU A 332 -13.52 7.70 17.68
CA GLU A 332 -12.86 8.12 18.91
C GLU A 332 -11.81 9.22 18.66
N TYR A 333 -10.82 8.96 17.81
CA TYR A 333 -9.70 9.86 17.59
C TYR A 333 -10.15 11.23 17.06
N TRP A 334 -10.98 11.25 16.01
CA TRP A 334 -11.31 12.50 15.31
C TRP A 334 -12.32 13.37 16.05
N ASN A 335 -13.13 12.79 16.94
CA ASN A 335 -13.98 13.58 17.83
C ASN A 335 -13.20 14.13 19.04
N ALA A 336 -12.18 13.40 19.53
CA ALA A 336 -11.27 13.90 20.56
C ALA A 336 -10.26 14.94 20.01
N ASN A 337 -9.89 14.83 18.74
CA ASN A 337 -8.93 15.71 18.06
C ASN A 337 -9.54 16.36 16.79
N PRO A 338 -10.53 17.26 16.91
CA PRO A 338 -11.19 17.86 15.75
C PRO A 338 -10.21 18.60 14.84
N PRO A 339 -10.16 18.31 13.52
CA PRO A 339 -9.21 18.93 12.61
C PRO A 339 -9.65 20.33 12.17
N SER A 340 -8.70 21.14 11.70
CA SER A 340 -8.96 22.47 11.15
C SER A 340 -9.90 22.44 9.93
N VAL A 341 -9.86 21.35 9.16
CA VAL A 341 -10.69 21.15 7.96
C VAL A 341 -12.00 20.39 8.22
N LYS A 342 -12.42 20.28 9.49
CA LYS A 342 -13.64 19.56 9.89
C LYS A 342 -14.86 20.06 9.11
N VAL A 343 -15.59 19.12 8.51
CA VAL A 343 -16.86 19.37 7.81
C VAL A 343 -18.04 19.17 8.76
N SER A 344 -18.02 18.11 9.55
CA SER A 344 -18.99 17.83 10.61
C SER A 344 -18.39 16.88 11.65
N PRO A 345 -19.04 16.63 12.81
CA PRO A 345 -18.58 15.60 13.73
C PRO A 345 -18.43 14.23 13.04
N CYS A 346 -17.45 13.45 13.48
CA CYS A 346 -17.20 12.11 12.97
C CYS A 346 -18.33 11.19 13.45
N THR A 347 -19.23 10.80 12.54
CA THR A 347 -20.38 9.92 12.82
C THR A 347 -20.43 8.83 11.75
N ILE A 348 -19.41 7.99 11.71
CA ILE A 348 -19.21 7.01 10.63
C ILE A 348 -20.08 5.78 10.86
N GLU A 349 -20.82 5.39 9.84
CA GLU A 349 -21.56 4.14 9.77
C GLU A 349 -21.09 3.31 8.58
N ILE A 350 -21.02 1.99 8.76
CA ILE A 350 -20.75 1.04 7.69
C ILE A 350 -21.98 0.16 7.55
N ASN A 351 -22.74 0.34 6.46
CA ASN A 351 -24.03 -0.33 6.28
C ASN A 351 -24.20 -0.81 4.84
N ASN A 352 -24.77 -2.00 4.67
CA ASN A 352 -25.00 -2.60 3.36
C ASN A 352 -26.43 -2.38 2.82
N ASN A 353 -27.36 -1.89 3.66
CA ASN A 353 -28.75 -1.62 3.27
C ASN A 353 -28.82 -0.46 2.27
N LEU A 354 -29.17 -0.81 1.02
CA LEU A 354 -29.20 0.15 -0.08
C LEU A 354 -30.31 1.20 0.09
N CYS A 355 -31.45 0.83 0.66
CA CYS A 355 -32.57 1.74 0.91
C CYS A 355 -32.19 2.77 1.97
N TYR A 356 -31.59 2.32 3.08
CA TYR A 356 -31.06 3.21 4.12
C TYR A 356 -30.03 4.20 3.55
N TYR A 357 -29.04 3.68 2.79
CA TYR A 357 -28.06 4.54 2.13
C TYR A 357 -28.71 5.58 1.20
N ARG A 358 -29.66 5.15 0.36
CA ARG A 358 -30.37 6.05 -0.56
C ARG A 358 -31.14 7.13 0.19
N TYR A 359 -31.84 6.75 1.27
CA TYR A 359 -32.58 7.67 2.13
C TYR A 359 -31.65 8.71 2.76
N MET A 360 -30.54 8.27 3.36
CA MET A 360 -29.59 9.18 4.02
C MET A 360 -28.90 10.12 3.04
N ASN A 361 -28.51 9.61 1.86
CA ASN A 361 -27.97 10.43 0.79
C ASN A 361 -28.99 11.45 0.27
N PHE A 362 -30.24 11.02 0.06
CA PHE A 362 -31.32 11.90 -0.34
C PHE A 362 -31.52 13.02 0.69
N LYS A 363 -31.65 12.68 1.98
CA LYS A 363 -31.78 13.65 3.08
C LYS A 363 -30.64 14.67 3.07
N ARG A 364 -29.39 14.21 2.92
CA ARG A 364 -28.20 15.09 2.87
C ARG A 364 -28.20 15.99 1.63
N LYS A 365 -28.51 15.44 0.46
CA LYS A 365 -28.53 16.20 -0.81
C LYS A 365 -29.66 17.22 -0.84
N MET A 366 -30.83 16.89 -0.30
CA MET A 366 -31.96 17.81 -0.16
C MET A 366 -31.61 18.96 0.79
N GLY A 367 -31.00 18.68 1.95
CA GLY A 367 -30.55 19.73 2.86
C GLY A 367 -29.55 20.69 2.22
N ALA A 368 -28.61 20.15 1.43
CA ALA A 368 -27.64 20.97 0.71
C ALA A 368 -28.24 21.78 -0.45
N LEU A 369 -29.20 21.21 -1.16
CA LEU A 369 -29.93 21.91 -2.21
C LEU A 369 -30.77 23.04 -1.61
N ALA A 370 -31.47 22.78 -0.50
CA ALA A 370 -32.21 23.81 0.22
C ALA A 370 -31.29 24.96 0.70
N LEU A 371 -30.12 24.63 1.25
CA LEU A 371 -29.11 25.63 1.62
C LEU A 371 -28.64 26.44 0.41
N LYS A 372 -28.41 25.79 -0.74
CA LYS A 372 -28.05 26.48 -1.97
C LYS A 372 -29.16 27.38 -2.47
N THR A 373 -30.40 26.89 -2.57
CA THR A 373 -31.54 27.70 -2.99
C THR A 373 -31.70 28.92 -2.09
N PHE A 374 -31.61 28.74 -0.77
CA PHE A 374 -31.64 29.85 0.19
C PHE A 374 -30.49 30.85 -0.04
N ALA A 375 -29.26 30.35 -0.22
CA ALA A 375 -28.10 31.21 -0.49
C ALA A 375 -28.22 31.94 -1.84
N ASP A 376 -28.76 31.30 -2.88
CA ASP A 376 -28.93 31.91 -4.20
C ASP A 376 -30.01 33.00 -4.18
N THR A 377 -31.09 32.80 -3.41
CA THR A 377 -32.19 33.75 -3.27
C THR A 377 -31.86 34.91 -2.31
N PHE A 378 -31.28 34.63 -1.14
CA PHE A 378 -31.13 35.61 -0.06
C PHE A 378 -29.67 35.86 0.36
N GLY A 379 -28.74 35.03 -0.11
CA GLY A 379 -27.35 35.06 0.34
C GLY A 379 -26.46 36.05 -0.41
N ASN A 380 -25.42 36.51 0.29
CA ASN A 380 -24.34 37.29 -0.30
C ASN A 380 -23.40 36.41 -1.17
N PRO A 381 -22.50 36.99 -1.98
CA PRO A 381 -21.61 36.22 -2.87
C PRO A 381 -20.80 35.14 -2.15
N THR A 382 -20.36 35.39 -0.91
CA THR A 382 -19.62 34.42 -0.10
C THR A 382 -20.49 33.24 0.31
N GLN A 383 -21.74 33.49 0.71
CA GLN A 383 -22.69 32.45 1.08
C GLN A 383 -23.06 31.57 -0.11
N LYS A 384 -23.29 32.16 -1.31
CA LYS A 384 -23.52 31.41 -2.55
C LYS A 384 -22.34 30.49 -2.87
N LYS A 385 -21.12 31.04 -2.84
CA LYS A 385 -19.89 30.28 -3.05
C LYS A 385 -19.70 29.13 -2.04
N ASN A 386 -20.05 29.35 -0.77
CA ASN A 386 -19.95 28.32 0.26
C ASN A 386 -21.00 27.21 0.06
N ALA A 387 -22.23 27.54 -0.33
CA ALA A 387 -23.26 26.56 -0.62
C ALA A 387 -22.91 25.70 -1.84
N ASP A 388 -22.37 26.31 -2.91
CA ASP A 388 -21.84 25.59 -4.07
C ASP A 388 -20.71 24.64 -3.70
N ARG A 389 -19.78 25.11 -2.84
CA ARG A 389 -18.70 24.28 -2.33
C ARG A 389 -19.25 23.09 -1.53
N TYR A 390 -20.27 23.30 -0.70
CA TYR A 390 -20.90 22.26 0.10
C TYR A 390 -21.56 21.17 -0.76
N LEU A 391 -22.23 21.53 -1.85
CA LEU A 391 -22.79 20.56 -2.80
C LEU A 391 -21.70 19.72 -3.48
N LYS A 392 -20.62 20.36 -3.96
CA LYS A 392 -19.47 19.64 -4.54
C LYS A 392 -18.85 18.66 -3.55
N VAL A 393 -18.81 19.04 -2.27
CA VAL A 393 -18.32 18.21 -1.17
C VAL A 393 -19.21 16.98 -0.98
N ILE A 394 -20.54 17.11 -1.05
CA ILE A 394 -21.48 15.97 -0.98
C ILE A 394 -21.34 15.04 -2.19
N ASP A 395 -21.26 15.58 -3.40
CA ASP A 395 -21.09 14.76 -4.60
C ASP A 395 -19.73 14.01 -4.57
N LYS A 396 -18.68 14.63 -4.02
CA LYS A 396 -17.38 13.97 -3.80
C LYS A 396 -17.50 12.78 -2.83
N ALA A 397 -18.27 12.91 -1.75
CA ALA A 397 -18.52 11.82 -0.81
C ALA A 397 -19.19 10.61 -1.47
N ASP A 398 -20.08 10.85 -2.44
CA ASP A 398 -20.74 9.78 -3.21
C ASP A 398 -19.79 9.08 -4.18
N THR A 399 -18.89 9.82 -4.82
CA THR A 399 -17.83 9.24 -5.68
C THR A 399 -16.92 8.31 -4.89
N ILE A 400 -16.43 8.74 -3.73
CA ILE A 400 -15.60 7.91 -2.84
C ILE A 400 -16.32 6.60 -2.49
N ASN A 401 -17.59 6.69 -2.11
CA ASN A 401 -18.40 5.52 -1.79
C ASN A 401 -18.56 4.54 -2.96
N LYS A 402 -18.71 5.04 -4.18
CA LYS A 402 -18.82 4.20 -5.38
C LYS A 402 -17.50 3.48 -5.67
N THR A 403 -16.38 4.18 -5.59
CA THR A 403 -15.04 3.64 -5.89
C THR A 403 -14.65 2.49 -4.94
N PHE A 404 -14.93 2.61 -3.64
CA PHE A 404 -14.49 1.60 -2.65
C PHE A 404 -15.53 0.53 -2.32
N LYS A 405 -16.74 0.61 -2.89
CA LYS A 405 -17.85 -0.31 -2.61
C LYS A 405 -17.48 -1.79 -2.78
N HIS A 406 -16.69 -2.14 -3.80
CA HIS A 406 -16.29 -3.54 -4.05
C HIS A 406 -15.44 -4.09 -2.92
N PHE A 407 -14.46 -3.32 -2.46
CA PHE A 407 -13.54 -3.73 -1.40
C PHE A 407 -14.21 -3.75 -0.02
N ASN A 408 -15.16 -2.84 0.22
CA ASN A 408 -15.86 -2.77 1.51
C ASN A 408 -16.94 -3.84 1.69
N ARG A 409 -17.31 -4.57 0.62
CA ARG A 409 -18.39 -5.58 0.62
C ARG A 409 -17.91 -7.02 0.53
N ASN A 410 -16.65 -7.21 0.18
CA ASN A 410 -16.04 -8.51 -0.06
C ASN A 410 -14.82 -8.66 0.84
N GLU A 411 -14.44 -9.90 1.12
CA GLU A 411 -13.26 -10.23 1.93
C GLU A 411 -12.33 -11.16 1.15
N TRP A 412 -11.04 -11.00 1.41
CA TRP A 412 -9.96 -11.84 0.90
C TRP A 412 -9.06 -12.24 2.07
N VAL A 413 -8.63 -13.49 2.06
CA VAL A 413 -7.60 -14.00 2.97
C VAL A 413 -6.42 -14.38 2.09
N PHE A 414 -5.36 -13.58 2.13
CA PHE A 414 -4.18 -13.79 1.30
C PHE A 414 -3.21 -14.74 2.00
N SER A 415 -2.81 -15.82 1.31
CA SER A 415 -1.83 -16.77 1.84
C SER A 415 -0.50 -16.07 2.14
N GLN A 416 0.19 -16.49 3.20
CA GLN A 416 1.50 -15.96 3.59
C GLN A 416 2.53 -17.08 3.76
N GLU A 417 2.35 -18.20 3.04
CA GLU A 417 3.24 -19.36 3.12
C GLU A 417 4.68 -19.00 2.77
N ASN A 418 4.91 -18.22 1.71
CA ASN A 418 6.26 -17.80 1.34
C ASN A 418 6.86 -16.81 2.35
N VAL A 419 6.04 -15.94 2.96
CA VAL A 419 6.50 -14.99 3.98
C VAL A 419 6.99 -15.72 5.24
N LEU A 420 6.33 -16.80 5.65
CA LEU A 420 6.78 -17.63 6.77
C LEU A 420 8.17 -18.24 6.51
N GLN A 421 8.47 -18.60 5.26
CA GLN A 421 9.81 -19.06 4.89
C GLN A 421 10.84 -17.95 5.05
N LEU A 422 10.54 -16.72 4.60
CA LEU A 422 11.44 -15.57 4.76
C LEU A 422 11.76 -15.30 6.23
N MET A 423 10.74 -15.31 7.09
CA MET A 423 10.91 -15.06 8.52
C MET A 423 11.85 -16.07 9.18
N ASN A 424 11.74 -17.34 8.81
CA ASN A 424 12.57 -18.43 9.33
C ASN A 424 14.01 -18.39 8.83
N CYS A 425 14.28 -17.66 7.74
CA CYS A 425 15.62 -17.56 7.16
C CYS A 425 16.42 -16.35 7.68
N LEU A 426 15.78 -15.37 8.33
CA LEU A 426 16.46 -14.22 8.94
C LEU A 426 17.08 -14.60 10.29
N SER A 427 18.25 -14.01 10.59
CA SER A 427 18.82 -14.06 11.94
C SER A 427 17.95 -13.26 12.92
N ARG A 428 18.08 -13.54 14.23
CA ARG A 428 17.36 -12.77 15.27
C ARG A 428 17.68 -11.28 15.22
N ASP A 429 18.93 -10.93 14.92
CA ASP A 429 19.35 -9.53 14.80
C ASP A 429 18.69 -8.86 13.59
N GLU A 430 18.64 -9.55 12.44
CA GLU A 430 17.97 -9.02 11.24
C GLU A 430 16.45 -8.99 11.38
N GLN A 431 15.82 -9.89 12.16
CA GLN A 431 14.40 -9.79 12.52
C GLN A 431 14.09 -8.52 13.32
N GLY A 432 15.03 -8.02 14.15
CA GLY A 432 14.89 -6.72 14.80
C GLY A 432 14.94 -5.53 13.83
N ILE A 433 15.63 -5.69 12.70
CA ILE A 433 15.81 -4.65 11.68
C ILE A 433 14.67 -4.65 10.67
N PHE A 434 14.29 -5.82 10.15
CA PHE A 434 13.30 -6.01 9.09
C PHE A 434 11.98 -6.58 9.65
N LEU A 435 10.91 -5.80 9.54
CA LEU A 435 9.58 -6.14 10.00
C LEU A 435 8.87 -7.07 9.01
N LEU A 436 8.72 -8.34 9.39
CA LEU A 436 7.96 -9.32 8.61
C LEU A 436 6.81 -9.95 9.41
N ASP A 437 6.90 -10.00 10.75
CA ASP A 437 5.84 -10.58 11.57
C ASP A 437 4.75 -9.56 11.92
N VAL A 438 3.68 -9.58 11.13
CA VAL A 438 2.53 -8.69 11.34
C VAL A 438 1.80 -8.95 12.67
N THR A 439 2.06 -10.06 13.36
CA THR A 439 1.43 -10.36 14.66
C THR A 439 2.00 -9.53 15.82
N GLU A 440 3.15 -8.87 15.62
CA GLU A 440 3.70 -7.92 16.60
C GLU A 440 2.90 -6.61 16.70
N MET A 441 2.07 -6.33 15.69
CA MET A 441 1.27 -5.11 15.62
C MET A 441 -0.05 -5.27 16.39
N GLU A 442 -0.23 -4.47 17.44
CA GLU A 442 -1.53 -4.29 18.10
C GLU A 442 -2.38 -3.30 17.29
N TRP A 443 -3.54 -3.77 16.82
CA TRP A 443 -4.32 -3.04 15.83
C TRP A 443 -4.91 -1.73 16.32
N ARG A 444 -5.39 -1.66 17.56
CA ARG A 444 -6.00 -0.44 18.08
C ARG A 444 -4.98 0.68 18.16
N SER A 445 -3.79 0.41 18.71
CA SER A 445 -2.66 1.33 18.83
C SER A 445 -2.16 1.76 17.45
N TYR A 446 -2.04 0.82 16.51
CA TYR A 446 -1.70 1.15 15.13
C TYR A 446 -2.74 2.06 14.47
N MET A 447 -4.04 1.78 14.63
CA MET A 447 -5.09 2.60 14.03
C MET A 447 -5.15 4.00 14.65
N MET A 448 -4.95 4.15 15.95
CA MET A 448 -4.82 5.46 16.61
C MET A 448 -3.62 6.24 16.05
N THR A 449 -2.48 5.56 15.87
CA THR A 449 -1.28 6.13 15.23
C THR A 449 -1.54 6.50 13.78
N PHE A 450 -2.40 5.76 13.07
CA PHE A 450 -2.78 6.08 11.70
C PHE A 450 -3.64 7.35 11.62
N HIS A 451 -4.66 7.50 12.48
CA HIS A 451 -5.45 8.73 12.53
C HIS A 451 -4.60 9.95 12.89
N TYR A 452 -3.69 9.78 13.86
CA TYR A 452 -2.65 10.74 14.17
C TYR A 452 -1.79 11.10 12.97
N GLY A 453 -1.32 10.10 12.24
CA GLY A 453 -0.50 10.27 11.04
C GLY A 453 -1.20 11.10 9.97
N LEU A 454 -2.48 10.83 9.73
CA LEU A 454 -3.30 11.61 8.79
C LEU A 454 -3.41 13.07 9.23
N GLN A 455 -3.65 13.34 10.51
CA GLN A 455 -3.74 14.71 11.00
C GLN A 455 -2.38 15.43 10.98
N LYS A 456 -1.33 14.77 11.47
CA LYS A 456 0.02 15.35 11.55
C LYS A 456 0.66 15.57 10.18
N PHE A 457 0.67 14.56 9.32
CA PHE A 457 1.48 14.59 8.08
C PHE A 457 0.68 15.06 6.86
N ILE A 458 -0.60 14.72 6.77
CA ILE A 458 -1.45 15.19 5.65
C ILE A 458 -2.01 16.58 5.91
N LEU A 459 -2.57 16.84 7.09
CA LEU A 459 -3.08 18.19 7.44
C LEU A 459 -1.97 19.13 7.90
N LYS A 460 -0.78 18.61 8.23
CA LYS A 460 0.34 19.41 8.76
C LYS A 460 -0.02 20.11 10.06
N GLU A 461 -0.87 19.49 10.87
CA GLU A 461 -1.29 20.01 12.16
C GLU A 461 -0.34 19.55 13.26
N ASN A 462 -0.08 20.44 14.23
CA ASN A 462 0.73 20.09 15.39
C ASN A 462 -0.15 19.39 16.42
N VAL A 463 -0.15 18.05 16.38
CA VAL A 463 -0.88 17.19 17.30
C VAL A 463 0.08 16.32 18.09
N GLN A 464 -0.33 15.94 19.30
CA GLN A 464 0.43 15.00 20.12
C GLN A 464 0.21 13.58 19.61
N PRO A 465 1.27 12.74 19.58
CA PRO A 465 1.08 11.32 19.31
C PRO A 465 0.13 10.73 20.35
N PRO A 466 -0.69 9.73 19.98
CA PRO A 466 -1.44 8.98 20.96
C PRO A 466 -0.44 8.43 21.98
N VAL A 467 -0.71 8.68 23.26
CA VAL A 467 0.04 8.04 24.34
C VAL A 467 -0.33 6.57 24.26
N ASP A 468 0.65 5.68 24.18
CA ASP A 468 0.39 4.27 24.47
C ASP A 468 -0.22 4.28 25.87
N GLU A 469 -1.53 4.02 25.99
CA GLU A 469 -2.04 3.60 27.28
C GLU A 469 -1.13 2.45 27.69
N GLU A 470 -0.41 2.57 28.82
CA GLU A 470 0.34 1.44 29.36
C GLU A 470 -0.53 0.21 29.19
N PRO A 471 0.00 -0.91 28.64
CA PRO A 471 -0.81 -2.06 28.31
C PRO A 471 -1.66 -2.34 29.52
N THR A 472 -2.96 -2.03 29.40
CA THR A 472 -3.87 -2.06 30.53
C THR A 472 -4.07 -3.51 30.82
N ASP A 473 -3.16 -4.03 31.65
CA ASP A 473 -3.07 -5.35 32.23
C ASP A 473 -4.07 -6.31 31.58
N LEU A 474 -3.62 -7.07 30.56
CA LEU A 474 -4.41 -8.07 29.81
C LEU A 474 -5.23 -9.00 30.73
N LEU A 475 -4.87 -9.08 32.02
CA LEU A 475 -5.58 -9.80 33.07
C LEU A 475 -6.91 -9.15 33.51
N ARG A 476 -7.15 -7.85 33.28
CA ARG A 476 -8.44 -7.19 33.59
C ARG A 476 -9.46 -7.32 32.45
N SER A 477 -9.05 -7.23 31.19
CA SER A 477 -9.95 -7.46 30.04
C SER A 477 -10.37 -8.93 29.91
N TRP A 478 -9.57 -9.86 30.45
CA TRP A 478 -9.93 -11.27 30.59
C TRP A 478 -11.19 -11.50 31.46
N LYS A 479 -11.48 -10.60 32.42
CA LYS A 479 -12.64 -10.73 33.32
C LYS A 479 -13.98 -10.32 32.69
N SER A 480 -13.99 -9.64 31.54
CA SER A 480 -15.25 -9.19 30.89
C SER A 480 -15.88 -10.19 29.92
N GLY A 481 -15.32 -11.39 29.73
CA GLY A 481 -16.02 -12.53 29.11
C GLY A 481 -16.49 -12.38 27.65
N ASN A 482 -16.25 -11.27 26.98
CA ASN A 482 -16.72 -11.03 25.61
C ASN A 482 -15.68 -11.48 24.57
N PHE A 483 -15.50 -12.79 24.43
CA PHE A 483 -14.80 -13.37 23.27
C PHE A 483 -15.81 -13.93 22.27
N THR A 484 -16.55 -13.04 21.61
CA THR A 484 -17.24 -13.36 20.35
C THR A 484 -16.28 -13.37 19.15
N ASP A 485 -15.10 -12.77 19.30
CA ASP A 485 -14.26 -12.33 18.19
C ASP A 485 -13.33 -13.43 17.64
N LEU A 486 -13.20 -14.54 18.35
CA LEU A 486 -12.37 -15.69 17.93
C LEU A 486 -13.19 -16.86 17.37
N LYS A 487 -14.52 -16.86 17.54
CA LYS A 487 -15.38 -17.96 17.08
C LYS A 487 -15.35 -18.10 15.55
N TRP A 488 -15.25 -16.96 14.86
CA TRP A 488 -15.13 -16.90 13.40
C TRP A 488 -13.81 -17.49 12.88
N ILE A 489 -12.69 -17.35 13.61
CA ILE A 489 -11.38 -17.89 13.20
C ILE A 489 -11.41 -19.42 13.26
N VAL A 490 -11.96 -19.98 14.34
CA VAL A 490 -12.08 -21.44 14.53
C VAL A 490 -13.04 -22.07 13.51
N GLU A 491 -14.15 -21.41 13.19
CA GLU A 491 -15.16 -21.95 12.29
C GLU A 491 -14.76 -21.87 10.79
N LYS A 492 -13.94 -20.89 10.39
CA LYS A 492 -13.55 -20.71 8.97
C LYS A 492 -12.22 -21.31 8.55
N GLN A 493 -11.25 -21.51 9.46
CA GLN A 493 -9.90 -21.90 9.04
C GLN A 493 -9.73 -23.39 8.68
N LYS A 494 -10.75 -24.26 8.81
CA LYS A 494 -10.63 -25.72 8.55
C LYS A 494 -9.29 -26.31 9.06
N LEU A 495 -8.82 -25.85 10.22
CA LEU A 495 -7.66 -26.44 10.87
C LEU A 495 -8.00 -27.91 11.15
N PRO A 496 -7.11 -28.86 10.86
CA PRO A 496 -7.39 -30.27 11.07
C PRO A 496 -7.69 -30.49 12.55
N VAL A 497 -8.95 -30.78 12.86
CA VAL A 497 -9.39 -31.16 14.20
C VAL A 497 -8.93 -32.59 14.42
N GLU A 498 -7.66 -32.78 14.77
CA GLU A 498 -7.27 -33.98 15.49
C GLU A 498 -7.71 -33.81 16.94
N ASN A 499 -8.75 -34.59 17.28
CA ASN A 499 -9.28 -34.79 18.61
C ASN A 499 -8.18 -34.87 19.68
N LYS A 500 -8.09 -33.83 20.52
CA LYS A 500 -7.74 -33.96 21.94
C LYS A 500 -8.16 -32.67 22.67
N ASN A 501 -8.91 -32.88 23.75
CA ASN A 501 -9.50 -31.87 24.63
C ASN A 501 -8.53 -30.76 25.03
N TYR A 502 -8.67 -29.57 24.44
CA TYR A 502 -8.17 -28.34 25.05
C TYR A 502 -9.20 -27.85 26.07
N THR A 503 -9.10 -28.33 27.30
CA THR A 503 -9.58 -27.56 28.45
C THR A 503 -8.48 -26.57 28.84
N MET A 504 -8.87 -25.30 28.99
CA MET A 504 -8.00 -24.13 29.21
C MET A 504 -7.07 -24.16 30.44
N ASN A 505 -7.02 -25.26 31.19
CA ASN A 505 -6.12 -25.42 32.34
C ASN A 505 -4.80 -26.15 32.00
N GLY A 506 -4.62 -26.65 30.77
CA GLY A 506 -3.42 -27.40 30.37
C GLY A 506 -2.22 -26.54 29.89
N LEU A 507 -2.45 -25.28 29.54
CA LEU A 507 -1.39 -24.38 29.02
C LEU A 507 -0.64 -23.60 30.13
N PHE A 508 -1.16 -23.59 31.36
CA PHE A 508 -0.56 -22.85 32.48
C PHE A 508 0.43 -23.65 33.34
N ASN A 509 0.68 -24.95 33.06
CA ASN A 509 1.51 -25.80 33.92
C ASN A 509 2.80 -26.37 33.27
N ARG A 510 3.33 -25.79 32.19
CA ARG A 510 4.60 -26.25 31.59
C ARG A 510 5.74 -25.23 31.48
N GLN A 511 5.63 -24.04 32.09
CA GLN A 511 6.75 -23.08 32.20
C GLN A 511 7.10 -22.68 33.65
N ARG A 512 6.79 -23.55 34.62
CA ARG A 512 7.36 -23.50 35.98
C ARG A 512 7.80 -24.88 36.45
N ALA A 513 8.63 -25.55 35.65
CA ALA A 513 9.47 -26.63 36.15
C ALA A 513 10.61 -26.92 35.17
N LYS A 514 11.80 -26.41 35.54
CA LYS A 514 13.15 -26.83 35.11
C LYS A 514 13.66 -26.36 33.74
N LEU A 515 14.74 -25.57 33.85
CA LEU A 515 15.78 -25.19 32.87
C LEU A 515 15.38 -24.17 31.80
#